data_AF-A0A1I9S210-F1
#
_entry.id   AF-A0A1I9S210-F1
#
_cell.length_a   1.000
_cell.length_b   1.000
_cell.length_c   1.000
_cell.angle_alpha   90.00
_cell.angle_beta   90.00
_cell.angle_gamma   90.00
#
_symmetry.space_group_name_H-M   'P 1'
#
loop_
_entity.id
_entity.type
_entity.pdbx_description
1 polymer ?
#
loop_
_entity_poly.entity_id
_entity_poly.type
_entity_poly.pdbx_seq_one_letter_code
_entity_poly.pdbx_strand_id
1 'polypeptide(L)'
;MYYPIVPYDPLPAAVAYSQHYVLSRKVVGQIPYARAFFRHLTGRSNINATALQRIIPLYNPRAYRYLSKARILDALDTAIATRGAFFPYPLPLDLQDRLFPYQAHRKEQRTLHHIDIHLNRDRKVAMKRRSVQHAAYDTEVERAWQALSASTRQGLGAWYSEWSEHEVNGNSFSDYTFRSLLARWHRVHADGPWSWDDLYHSIPTWKVVLDMQLDITD
;
A
#
# COMPACT_ATOMS: atom_id res chain seq x y z
N MET A 1 -17.97 -33.11 10.53
CA MET A 1 -16.85 -33.34 11.48
C MET A 1 -15.80 -32.26 11.20
N TYR A 2 -15.75 -31.21 12.01
CA TYR A 2 -14.78 -30.11 11.83
C TYR A 2 -13.44 -30.62 12.35
N TYR A 3 -12.44 -30.81 11.50
CA TYR A 3 -11.08 -31.11 11.94
C TYR A 3 -10.38 -29.76 12.15
N PRO A 4 -10.24 -29.27 13.39
CA PRO A 4 -9.47 -28.06 13.63
C PRO A 4 -8.05 -28.32 13.15
N ILE A 5 -7.54 -27.45 12.28
CA ILE A 5 -6.14 -27.48 11.84
C ILE A 5 -5.31 -27.34 13.11
N VAL A 6 -4.67 -28.43 13.53
CA VAL A 6 -3.79 -28.43 14.70
C VAL A 6 -2.44 -27.88 14.24
N PRO A 7 -1.95 -26.79 14.82
CA PRO A 7 -0.63 -26.25 14.49
C PRO A 7 0.46 -27.31 14.68
N TYR A 8 1.47 -27.32 13.79
CA TYR A 8 2.65 -28.19 13.96
C TYR A 8 3.42 -27.88 15.25
N ASP A 9 3.44 -26.60 15.65
CA ASP A 9 4.05 -26.19 16.92
C ASP A 9 3.20 -26.69 18.11
N PRO A 10 3.80 -27.44 19.05
CA PRO A 10 3.09 -28.00 20.22
C PRO A 10 2.47 -26.93 21.12
N LEU A 11 2.96 -25.69 21.10
CA LEU A 11 2.47 -24.62 21.97
C LEU A 11 1.10 -24.07 21.51
N PRO A 12 0.94 -23.51 20.30
CA PRO A 12 -0.37 -23.18 19.75
C PRO A 12 -1.35 -24.37 19.71
N ALA A 13 -0.85 -25.58 19.46
CA ALA A 13 -1.67 -26.80 19.51
C ALA A 13 -2.26 -27.04 20.91
N ALA A 14 -1.45 -26.91 21.97
CA ALA A 14 -1.91 -27.02 23.34
C ALA A 14 -2.89 -25.90 23.74
N VAL A 15 -2.71 -24.67 23.22
CA VAL A 15 -3.67 -23.57 23.40
C VAL A 15 -5.01 -23.93 22.76
N ALA A 16 -5.03 -24.31 21.49
CA ALA A 16 -6.26 -24.68 20.78
C ALA A 16 -6.98 -25.86 21.47
N TYR A 17 -6.22 -26.89 21.88
CA TYR A 17 -6.76 -28.03 22.62
C TYR A 17 -7.39 -27.58 23.94
N SER A 18 -6.69 -26.76 24.74
CA SER A 18 -7.19 -26.34 26.05
C SER A 18 -8.47 -25.52 25.95
N GLN A 19 -8.57 -24.62 24.99
CA GLN A 19 -9.80 -23.86 24.72
C GLN A 19 -10.94 -24.78 24.32
N HIS A 20 -10.71 -25.66 23.35
CA HIS A 20 -11.71 -26.62 22.92
C HIS A 20 -12.16 -27.53 24.07
N TYR A 21 -11.23 -28.08 24.85
CA TYR A 21 -11.51 -28.99 25.96
C TYR A 21 -12.36 -28.33 27.04
N VAL A 22 -12.01 -27.11 27.47
CA VAL A 22 -12.73 -26.40 28.52
C VAL A 22 -14.12 -25.97 28.05
N LEU A 23 -14.23 -25.43 26.83
CA LEU A 23 -15.50 -24.97 26.28
C LEU A 23 -16.46 -26.12 25.95
N SER A 24 -15.96 -27.22 25.37
CA SER A 24 -16.80 -28.38 25.00
C SER A 24 -17.29 -29.17 26.21
N ARG A 25 -16.43 -29.35 27.22
CA ARG A 25 -16.77 -30.15 28.41
C ARG A 25 -17.30 -29.32 29.58
N LYS A 26 -17.46 -28.00 29.41
CA LYS A 26 -17.86 -27.05 30.47
C LYS A 26 -17.08 -27.28 31.77
N VAL A 27 -15.75 -27.40 31.65
CA VAL A 27 -14.89 -27.72 32.79
C VAL A 27 -14.85 -26.53 33.74
N VAL A 28 -15.26 -26.75 34.99
CA VAL A 28 -15.24 -25.75 36.06
C VAL A 28 -14.20 -26.17 37.10
N GLY A 29 -13.38 -25.22 37.57
CA GLY A 29 -12.37 -25.45 38.59
C GLY A 29 -11.34 -24.33 38.65
N GLN A 30 -10.38 -24.44 39.57
CA GLN A 30 -9.23 -23.54 39.59
C GLN A 30 -8.34 -23.83 38.37
N ILE A 31 -8.01 -22.78 37.60
CA ILE A 31 -7.12 -22.77 36.42
C ILE A 31 -7.42 -23.86 35.37
N PRO A 32 -8.66 -23.94 34.83
CA PRO A 32 -9.09 -25.04 33.96
C PRO A 32 -8.36 -25.07 32.60
N TYR A 33 -8.04 -23.90 32.03
CA TYR A 33 -7.35 -23.78 30.76
C TYR A 33 -5.88 -24.14 30.89
N ALA A 34 -5.19 -23.63 31.92
CA ALA A 34 -3.77 -23.94 32.15
C ALA A 34 -3.56 -25.44 32.42
N ARG A 35 -4.48 -26.08 33.16
CA ARG A 35 -4.42 -27.54 33.40
C ARG A 35 -4.62 -28.34 32.12
N ALA A 36 -5.59 -27.97 31.29
CA ALA A 36 -5.83 -28.62 30.00
C ALA A 36 -4.65 -28.42 29.04
N PHE A 37 -4.04 -27.24 29.05
CA PHE A 37 -2.85 -26.91 28.28
C PHE A 37 -1.67 -27.82 28.63
N PHE A 38 -1.30 -27.90 29.91
CA PHE A 38 -0.19 -28.75 30.34
C PHE A 38 -0.47 -30.24 30.17
N ARG A 39 -1.73 -30.67 30.31
CA ARG A 39 -2.15 -32.04 30.03
C ARG A 39 -1.87 -32.42 28.57
N HIS A 40 -2.11 -31.51 27.63
CA HIS A 40 -1.77 -31.73 26.23
C HIS A 40 -0.26 -31.66 25.98
N LEU A 41 0.41 -30.64 26.52
CA LEU A 41 1.83 -30.37 26.27
C LEU A 41 2.78 -31.42 26.87
N THR A 42 2.41 -32.03 28.00
CA THR A 42 3.28 -32.95 28.75
C THR A 42 2.71 -34.36 28.90
N GLY A 43 1.46 -34.58 28.51
CA GLY A 43 0.72 -35.82 28.75
C GLY A 43 0.35 -36.06 30.22
N ARG A 44 0.71 -35.15 31.14
CA ARG A 44 0.52 -35.30 32.59
C ARG A 44 -0.36 -34.19 33.15
N SER A 45 -1.19 -34.54 34.13
CA SER A 45 -2.05 -33.59 34.85
C SER A 45 -1.30 -32.83 35.95
N ASN A 46 -0.18 -33.36 36.44
CA ASN A 46 0.65 -32.72 37.47
C ASN A 46 1.69 -31.79 36.81
N ILE A 47 1.55 -30.49 37.07
CA ILE A 47 2.42 -29.45 36.54
C ILE A 47 3.67 -29.38 37.42
N ASN A 48 4.84 -29.75 36.90
CA ASN A 48 6.12 -29.63 37.61
C ASN A 48 6.93 -28.43 37.11
N ALA A 49 8.06 -28.13 37.76
CA ALA A 49 8.95 -27.04 37.34
C ALA A 49 9.49 -27.26 35.91
N THR A 50 9.76 -28.51 35.53
CA THR A 50 10.21 -28.89 34.18
C THR A 50 9.15 -28.58 33.12
N ALA A 51 7.86 -28.73 33.43
CA ALA A 51 6.76 -28.36 32.54
C ALA A 51 6.72 -26.85 32.33
N LEU A 52 6.92 -26.07 33.39
CA LEU A 52 7.04 -24.60 33.28
C LEU A 52 8.27 -24.19 32.47
N GLN A 53 9.40 -24.91 32.60
CA GLN A 53 10.60 -24.64 31.81
C GLN A 53 10.41 -24.86 30.30
N ARG A 54 9.43 -25.68 29.87
CA ARG A 54 9.10 -25.81 28.44
C ARG A 54 8.52 -24.54 27.83
N ILE A 55 7.78 -23.75 28.63
CA ILE A 55 7.20 -22.47 28.18
C ILE A 55 8.11 -21.30 28.52
N ILE A 56 8.78 -21.32 29.67
CA ILE A 56 9.66 -20.26 30.17
C ILE A 56 11.01 -20.92 30.51
N PRO A 57 11.94 -21.02 29.55
CA PRO A 57 13.22 -21.73 29.75
C PRO A 57 14.03 -21.22 30.95
N LEU A 58 13.93 -19.92 31.25
CA LEU A 58 14.62 -19.27 32.37
C LEU A 58 13.94 -19.50 33.73
N TYR A 59 12.84 -20.25 33.78
CA TYR A 59 12.13 -20.50 35.04
C TYR A 59 13.00 -21.32 36.00
N ASN A 60 13.36 -20.70 37.12
CA ASN A 60 14.05 -21.34 38.23
C ASN A 60 13.29 -21.11 39.54
N PRO A 61 12.67 -22.15 40.13
CA PRO A 61 11.88 -22.02 41.35
C PRO A 61 12.71 -21.61 42.58
N ARG A 62 14.04 -21.80 42.56
CA ARG A 62 14.94 -21.41 43.65
C ARG A 62 15.47 -19.99 43.52
N ALA A 63 15.63 -19.48 42.30
CA ALA A 63 16.18 -18.15 42.04
C ALA A 63 15.13 -17.04 42.08
N TYR A 64 13.88 -17.33 41.70
CA TYR A 64 12.85 -16.31 41.53
C TYR A 64 11.69 -16.47 42.52
N ARG A 65 11.91 -16.03 43.78
CA ARG A 65 10.87 -16.07 44.84
C ARG A 65 9.59 -15.30 44.46
N TYR A 66 9.68 -14.27 43.62
CA TYR A 66 8.53 -13.48 43.15
C TYR A 66 7.74 -14.14 42.00
N LEU A 67 8.32 -15.13 41.32
CA LEU A 67 7.73 -15.87 40.20
C LEU A 67 7.15 -17.20 40.72
N SER A 68 6.13 -17.09 41.57
CA SER A 68 5.51 -18.31 42.12
C SER A 68 4.82 -19.11 41.01
N LYS A 69 4.91 -20.43 41.10
CA LYS A 69 4.23 -21.36 40.18
C LYS A 69 2.74 -21.03 40.05
N ALA A 70 2.08 -20.70 41.15
CA ALA A 70 0.66 -20.35 41.17
C ALA A 70 0.37 -19.10 40.31
N ARG A 71 1.18 -18.04 40.43
CA ARG A 71 1.02 -16.81 39.64
C ARG A 71 1.23 -17.04 38.15
N ILE A 72 2.21 -17.87 37.77
CA ILE A 72 2.43 -18.22 36.35
C ILE A 72 1.23 -18.97 35.79
N LEU A 73 0.66 -19.91 36.56
CA LEU A 73 -0.49 -20.69 36.13
C LEU A 73 -1.76 -19.85 36.00
N ASP A 74 -2.00 -18.95 36.95
CA ASP A 74 -3.15 -18.03 36.91
C ASP A 74 -3.04 -17.04 35.74
N ALA A 75 -1.83 -16.50 35.52
CA ALA A 75 -1.55 -15.65 34.37
C ALA A 75 -1.75 -16.39 33.04
N LEU A 76 -1.29 -17.63 32.95
CA LEU A 76 -1.44 -18.45 31.74
C LEU A 76 -2.90 -18.85 31.51
N ASP A 77 -3.64 -19.16 32.56
CA ASP A 77 -5.06 -19.47 32.47
C ASP A 77 -5.84 -18.29 31.90
N THR A 78 -5.59 -17.10 32.45
CA THR A 78 -6.19 -15.85 31.98
C THR A 78 -5.81 -15.54 30.53
N ALA A 79 -4.53 -15.74 30.17
CA ALA A 79 -4.07 -15.56 28.79
C ALA A 79 -4.79 -16.51 27.83
N ILE A 80 -4.93 -17.79 28.16
CA ILE A 80 -5.61 -18.76 27.29
C ILE A 80 -7.12 -18.47 27.20
N ALA A 81 -7.75 -18.14 28.33
CA ALA A 81 -9.17 -17.78 28.40
C ALA A 81 -9.51 -16.57 27.53
N THR A 82 -8.66 -15.54 27.57
CA THR A 82 -8.80 -14.32 26.75
C THR A 82 -8.24 -14.47 25.34
N ARG A 83 -7.75 -15.65 24.98
CA ARG A 83 -7.09 -15.92 23.70
C ARG A 83 -5.95 -14.91 23.45
N GLY A 84 -5.10 -14.71 24.45
CA GLY A 84 -3.95 -13.82 24.37
C GLY A 84 -4.29 -12.32 24.24
N ALA A 85 -5.55 -11.92 24.39
CA ALA A 85 -5.93 -10.50 24.40
C ALA A 85 -5.43 -9.80 25.68
N PHE A 86 -5.39 -10.53 26.80
CA PHE A 86 -4.77 -10.08 28.03
C PHE A 86 -3.64 -11.04 28.41
N PHE A 87 -2.43 -10.50 28.59
CA PHE A 87 -1.23 -11.30 28.86
C PHE A 87 -0.53 -10.76 30.11
N PRO A 88 -0.95 -11.19 31.32
CA PRO A 88 -0.49 -10.60 32.56
C PRO A 88 0.93 -11.04 32.95
N TYR A 89 1.63 -10.16 33.67
CA TYR A 89 2.86 -10.50 34.40
C TYR A 89 2.56 -11.66 35.37
N PRO A 90 3.40 -12.70 35.49
CA PRO A 90 4.84 -12.76 35.17
C PRO A 90 5.23 -13.35 33.80
N LEU A 91 4.30 -13.52 32.87
CA LEU A 91 4.62 -14.18 31.61
C LEU A 91 5.51 -13.29 30.70
N PRO A 92 6.57 -13.84 30.07
CA PRO A 92 7.39 -13.09 29.13
C PRO A 92 6.61 -12.71 27.87
N LEU A 93 6.75 -11.49 27.34
CA LEU A 93 6.04 -11.08 26.13
C LEU A 93 6.37 -11.96 24.91
N ASP A 94 7.61 -12.44 24.78
CA ASP A 94 8.00 -13.36 23.70
C ASP A 94 7.19 -14.68 23.71
N LEU A 95 6.66 -15.07 24.87
CA LEU A 95 5.80 -16.24 24.99
C LEU A 95 4.40 -15.98 24.42
N GLN A 96 3.94 -14.73 24.40
CA GLN A 96 2.64 -14.35 23.84
C GLN A 96 2.59 -14.66 22.34
N ASP A 97 3.61 -14.24 21.58
CA ASP A 97 3.65 -14.46 20.13
C ASP A 97 3.78 -15.94 19.78
N ARG A 98 4.51 -16.71 20.61
CA ARG A 98 4.65 -18.17 20.45
C ARG A 98 3.35 -18.92 20.77
N LEU A 99 2.60 -18.50 21.79
CA LEU A 99 1.33 -19.14 22.16
C LEU A 99 0.17 -18.70 21.26
N PHE A 100 0.18 -17.44 20.81
CA PHE A 100 -0.92 -16.79 20.11
C PHE A 100 -0.42 -16.10 18.82
N PRO A 101 0.07 -16.86 17.82
CA PRO A 101 0.65 -16.29 16.60
C PRO A 101 -0.32 -15.39 15.83
N TYR A 102 -1.62 -15.65 15.93
CA TYR A 102 -2.62 -14.81 15.29
C TYR A 102 -2.68 -13.38 15.85
N GLN A 103 -2.25 -13.13 17.09
CA GLN A 103 -2.21 -11.77 17.66
C GLN A 103 -1.08 -10.97 17.01
N ALA A 104 0.09 -11.60 16.81
CA ALA A 104 1.20 -11.02 16.05
C ALA A 104 0.76 -10.72 14.61
N HIS A 105 0.14 -11.67 13.92
CA HIS A 105 -0.40 -11.47 12.57
C HIS A 105 -1.46 -10.35 12.53
N ARG A 106 -2.35 -10.28 13.51
CA ARG A 106 -3.38 -9.21 13.57
C ARG A 106 -2.73 -7.83 13.74
N LYS A 107 -1.69 -7.73 14.56
CA LYS A 107 -0.94 -6.50 14.76
C LYS A 107 -0.22 -6.09 13.48
N GLU A 108 0.46 -7.03 12.83
CA GLU A 108 1.11 -6.83 11.54
C GLU A 108 0.12 -6.36 10.46
N GLN A 109 -1.01 -7.07 10.30
CA GLN A 109 -2.06 -6.70 9.36
C GLN A 109 -2.61 -5.29 9.61
N ARG A 110 -2.80 -4.89 10.87
CA ARG A 110 -3.22 -3.52 11.20
C ARG A 110 -2.17 -2.49 10.79
N THR A 111 -0.90 -2.77 11.05
CA THR A 111 0.20 -1.89 10.64
C THR A 111 0.27 -1.78 9.12
N LEU A 112 0.22 -2.89 8.40
CA LEU A 112 0.23 -2.91 6.93
C LEU A 112 -0.98 -2.16 6.35
N HIS A 113 -2.17 -2.37 6.92
CA HIS A 113 -3.36 -1.65 6.49
C HIS A 113 -3.25 -0.14 6.73
N HIS A 114 -2.71 0.28 7.87
CA HIS A 114 -2.46 1.69 8.14
C HIS A 114 -1.48 2.30 7.13
N ILE A 115 -0.39 1.60 6.80
CA ILE A 115 0.57 2.02 5.76
C ILE A 115 -0.14 2.14 4.41
N ASP A 116 -0.93 1.14 4.01
CA ASP A 116 -1.66 1.14 2.74
C ASP A 116 -2.63 2.33 2.63
N ILE A 117 -3.35 2.67 3.70
CA ILE A 117 -4.25 3.84 3.73
C ILE A 117 -3.48 5.13 3.43
N HIS A 118 -2.32 5.33 4.07
CA HIS A 118 -1.50 6.53 3.86
C HIS A 118 -0.96 6.59 2.43
N LEU A 119 -0.38 5.50 1.94
CA LEU A 119 0.14 5.44 0.57
C LEU A 119 -0.95 5.68 -0.48
N ASN A 120 -2.15 5.11 -0.28
CA ASN A 120 -3.27 5.31 -1.20
C ASN A 120 -3.80 6.75 -1.17
N ARG A 121 -3.79 7.40 -0.01
CA ARG A 121 -4.13 8.82 0.11
C ARG A 121 -3.13 9.69 -0.67
N ASP A 122 -1.85 9.46 -0.48
CA ASP A 122 -0.79 10.23 -1.15
C ASP A 122 -0.84 10.05 -2.67
N ARG A 123 -1.04 8.82 -3.14
CA ARG A 123 -1.26 8.51 -4.56
C ARG A 123 -2.44 9.26 -5.14
N LYS A 124 -3.59 9.26 -4.46
CA LYS A 124 -4.80 9.99 -4.92
C LYS A 124 -4.55 11.49 -5.00
N VAL A 125 -3.87 12.07 -4.02
CA VAL A 125 -3.51 13.50 -4.02
C VAL A 125 -2.57 13.81 -5.19
N ALA A 126 -1.54 13.00 -5.41
CA ALA A 126 -0.61 13.17 -6.52
C ALA A 126 -1.29 13.05 -7.89
N MET A 127 -2.17 12.05 -8.07
CA MET A 127 -2.96 11.87 -9.29
C MET A 127 -3.86 13.07 -9.55
N LYS A 128 -4.56 13.58 -8.52
CA LYS A 128 -5.42 14.76 -8.66
C LYS A 128 -4.61 16.01 -9.05
N ARG A 129 -3.44 16.22 -8.43
CA ARG A 129 -2.53 17.33 -8.79
C ARG A 129 -2.08 17.25 -10.24
N ARG A 130 -1.65 16.07 -10.70
CA ARG A 130 -1.25 15.85 -12.10
C ARG A 130 -2.42 16.08 -13.06
N SER A 131 -3.61 15.58 -12.73
CA SER A 131 -4.81 15.79 -13.55
C SER A 131 -5.17 17.27 -13.69
N VAL A 132 -5.08 18.05 -12.60
CA VAL A 132 -5.32 19.50 -12.65
C VAL A 132 -4.26 20.21 -13.51
N GLN A 133 -2.98 19.82 -13.38
CA GLN A 133 -1.90 20.38 -14.20
C GLN A 133 -2.09 20.06 -15.70
N HIS A 134 -2.45 18.81 -16.03
CA HIS A 134 -2.75 18.42 -17.41
C HIS A 134 -3.96 19.16 -17.97
N ALA A 135 -5.06 19.29 -17.21
CA ALA A 135 -6.24 20.02 -17.66
C ALA A 135 -5.95 21.51 -17.95
N ALA A 136 -5.10 22.14 -17.14
CA ALA A 136 -4.64 23.51 -17.40
C ALA A 136 -3.80 23.60 -18.68
N TYR A 137 -2.87 22.65 -18.88
CA TYR A 137 -2.09 22.55 -20.12
C TYR A 137 -2.98 22.38 -21.35
N ASP A 138 -3.92 21.42 -21.30
CA ASP A 138 -4.85 21.14 -22.41
C ASP A 138 -5.73 22.35 -22.74
N THR A 139 -6.16 23.11 -21.72
CA THR A 139 -6.94 24.35 -21.93
C THR A 139 -6.15 25.39 -22.69
N GLU A 140 -4.86 25.56 -22.37
CA GLU A 140 -3.98 26.50 -23.06
C GLU A 140 -3.62 26.03 -24.47
N VAL A 141 -3.46 24.72 -24.69
CA VAL A 141 -3.30 24.16 -26.04
C VAL A 141 -4.52 24.45 -26.91
N GLU A 142 -5.73 24.33 -26.36
CA GLU A 142 -6.96 24.68 -27.08
C GLU A 142 -7.05 26.19 -27.36
N ARG A 143 -6.59 27.05 -26.45
CA ARG A 143 -6.49 28.51 -26.71
C ARG A 143 -5.51 28.81 -27.83
N ALA A 144 -4.35 28.16 -27.83
CA ALA A 144 -3.35 28.30 -28.88
C ALA A 144 -3.89 27.83 -30.23
N TRP A 145 -4.63 26.72 -30.25
CA TRP A 145 -5.34 26.24 -31.44
C TRP A 145 -6.37 27.27 -31.94
N GLN A 146 -7.19 27.83 -31.05
CA GLN A 146 -8.19 28.83 -31.44
C GLN A 146 -7.52 30.05 -32.08
N ALA A 147 -6.45 30.58 -31.49
CA ALA A 147 -5.67 31.68 -32.05
C ALA A 147 -5.03 31.33 -33.41
N LEU A 148 -4.48 30.11 -33.54
CA LEU A 148 -3.88 29.62 -34.78
C LEU A 148 -4.93 29.49 -35.89
N SER A 149 -6.08 28.89 -35.58
CA SER A 149 -7.16 28.64 -36.54
C SER A 149 -7.79 29.92 -37.11
N ALA A 150 -7.69 31.04 -36.36
CA ALA A 150 -8.14 32.35 -36.82
C ALA A 150 -7.06 33.13 -37.58
N SER A 151 -5.81 32.68 -37.53
CA SER A 151 -4.66 33.36 -38.12
C SER A 151 -4.50 33.03 -39.61
N THR A 152 -4.16 34.04 -40.40
CA THR A 152 -3.73 33.88 -41.80
C THR A 152 -2.27 33.43 -41.88
N ARG A 153 -1.84 32.93 -43.05
CA ARG A 153 -0.44 32.47 -43.29
C ARG A 153 0.61 33.44 -42.79
N GLN A 154 0.45 34.74 -43.04
CA GLN A 154 1.39 35.78 -42.62
C GLN A 154 1.50 35.93 -41.10
N GLY A 155 0.44 35.58 -40.35
CA GLY A 155 0.39 35.66 -38.89
C GLY A 155 1.01 34.47 -38.15
N LEU A 156 1.40 33.40 -38.86
CA LEU A 156 1.93 32.17 -38.24
C LEU A 156 3.21 32.39 -37.41
N GLY A 157 4.10 33.28 -37.86
CA GLY A 157 5.33 33.62 -37.14
C GLY A 157 5.07 34.41 -35.87
N ALA A 158 4.13 35.36 -35.90
CA ALA A 158 3.73 36.11 -34.71
C ALA A 158 3.08 35.18 -33.67
N TRP A 159 2.20 34.27 -34.12
CA TRP A 159 1.63 33.22 -33.28
C TRP A 159 2.73 32.33 -32.67
N TYR A 160 3.68 31.85 -33.48
CA TYR A 160 4.74 30.97 -32.97
C TYR A 160 5.60 31.67 -31.92
N SER A 161 5.99 32.93 -32.13
CA SER A 161 6.74 33.71 -31.15
C SER A 161 5.97 33.89 -29.84
N GLU A 162 4.71 34.34 -29.91
CA GLU A 162 3.85 34.57 -28.73
C GLU A 162 3.67 33.30 -27.90
N TRP A 163 3.35 32.18 -28.55
CA TRP A 163 3.11 30.92 -27.85
C TRP A 163 4.40 30.19 -27.44
N SER A 164 5.53 30.45 -28.09
CA SER A 164 6.84 29.89 -27.69
C SER A 164 7.39 30.47 -26.39
N GLU A 165 7.04 31.73 -26.09
CA GLU A 165 7.37 32.40 -24.84
C GLU A 165 6.35 32.12 -23.72
N HIS A 166 5.19 31.55 -24.07
CA HIS A 166 4.12 31.25 -23.12
C HIS A 166 4.44 30.00 -22.29
N GLU A 167 4.34 30.13 -20.97
CA GLU A 167 4.57 29.05 -20.01
C GLU A 167 3.30 28.70 -19.25
N VAL A 168 3.02 27.40 -19.13
CA VAL A 168 1.88 26.88 -18.38
C VAL A 168 2.39 26.06 -17.20
N ASN A 169 2.14 26.54 -15.98
CA ASN A 169 2.62 25.92 -14.75
C ASN A 169 4.16 25.73 -14.71
N GLY A 170 4.92 26.66 -15.33
CA GLY A 170 6.38 26.60 -15.42
C GLY A 170 6.92 25.64 -16.49
N ASN A 171 6.06 25.16 -17.40
CA ASN A 171 6.46 24.37 -18.56
C ASN A 171 6.01 25.08 -19.84
N SER A 172 6.93 25.32 -20.77
CA SER A 172 6.60 25.74 -22.13
C SER A 172 5.96 24.61 -22.92
N PHE A 173 5.26 24.93 -24.00
CA PHE A 173 4.74 23.92 -24.92
C PHE A 173 5.88 23.10 -25.52
N SER A 174 5.66 21.78 -25.63
CA SER A 174 6.61 20.89 -26.26
C SER A 174 6.64 21.11 -27.78
N ASP A 175 7.78 20.84 -28.42
CA ASP A 175 7.93 20.86 -29.89
C ASP A 175 6.84 20.00 -30.58
N TYR A 176 6.51 18.86 -29.98
CA TYR A 176 5.43 17.99 -30.44
C TYR A 176 4.06 18.70 -30.44
N THR A 177 3.76 19.48 -29.39
CA THR A 177 2.49 20.21 -29.28
C THR A 177 2.38 21.22 -30.41
N PHE A 178 3.41 22.04 -30.65
CA PHE A 178 3.44 22.97 -31.78
C PHE A 178 3.28 22.27 -33.13
N ARG A 179 4.02 21.19 -33.37
CA ARG A 179 3.90 20.41 -34.61
C ARG A 179 2.51 19.85 -34.82
N SER A 180 1.88 19.33 -33.77
CA SER A 180 0.52 18.79 -33.88
C SER A 180 -0.51 19.87 -34.21
N LEU A 181 -0.37 21.08 -33.65
CA LEU A 181 -1.22 22.23 -33.96
C LEU A 181 -1.03 22.72 -35.40
N LEU A 182 0.22 22.84 -35.85
CA LEU A 182 0.54 23.26 -37.21
C LEU A 182 0.12 22.21 -38.25
N ALA A 183 0.31 20.91 -37.95
CA ALA A 183 -0.20 19.81 -38.78
C ALA A 183 -1.71 19.86 -38.93
N ARG A 184 -2.42 20.16 -37.83
CA ARG A 184 -3.87 20.33 -37.84
C ARG A 184 -4.26 21.54 -38.68
N TRP A 185 -3.56 22.66 -38.56
CA TRP A 185 -3.81 23.87 -39.35
C TRP A 185 -3.56 23.62 -40.86
N HIS A 186 -2.44 22.97 -41.21
CA HIS A 186 -2.10 22.60 -42.60
C HIS A 186 -3.22 21.78 -43.23
N ARG A 187 -3.76 20.78 -42.53
CA ARG A 187 -4.88 19.97 -43.04
C ARG A 187 -6.15 20.77 -43.34
N VAL A 188 -6.35 21.92 -42.70
CA VAL A 188 -7.54 22.76 -42.89
C VAL A 188 -7.30 23.83 -43.96
N HIS A 189 -6.06 24.23 -44.23
CA HIS A 189 -5.75 25.42 -45.05
C HIS A 189 -4.81 25.16 -46.25
N ALA A 190 -4.24 23.96 -46.37
CA ALA A 190 -3.42 23.57 -47.50
C ALA A 190 -4.20 22.61 -48.40
N ASP A 191 -4.37 22.99 -49.66
CA ASP A 191 -4.81 22.11 -50.73
C ASP A 191 -3.58 21.64 -51.50
N GLY A 192 -3.22 20.36 -51.35
CA GLY A 192 -2.04 19.80 -52.00
C GLY A 192 -1.96 18.28 -51.93
N PRO A 193 -1.16 17.64 -52.80
CA PRO A 193 -1.01 16.19 -52.84
C PRO A 193 -0.10 15.64 -51.74
N TRP A 194 0.67 16.49 -51.06
CA TRP A 194 1.65 16.11 -50.04
C TRP A 194 1.05 16.16 -48.65
N SER A 195 1.31 15.13 -47.83
CA SER A 195 0.91 15.16 -46.43
C SER A 195 1.88 15.99 -45.59
N TRP A 196 1.43 16.41 -44.41
CA TRP A 196 2.28 17.10 -43.43
C TRP A 196 3.58 16.34 -43.13
N ASP A 197 3.49 15.01 -43.00
CA ASP A 197 4.65 14.19 -42.69
C ASP A 197 5.60 14.11 -43.88
N ASP A 198 5.10 14.09 -45.11
CA ASP A 198 5.95 14.10 -46.32
C ASP A 198 6.81 15.36 -46.41
N LEU A 199 6.26 16.50 -45.96
CA LEU A 199 6.93 17.81 -46.04
C LEU A 199 7.81 18.12 -44.83
N TYR A 200 7.37 17.78 -43.61
CA TYR A 200 7.91 18.39 -42.40
C TYR A 200 8.45 17.39 -41.35
N HIS A 201 8.53 16.10 -41.66
CA HIS A 201 8.92 15.05 -40.70
C HIS A 201 10.22 15.35 -39.93
N SER A 202 11.28 15.80 -40.62
CA SER A 202 12.59 16.08 -40.03
C SER A 202 12.93 17.57 -39.91
N ILE A 203 11.98 18.46 -40.19
CA ILE A 203 12.20 19.90 -40.22
C ILE A 203 11.88 20.49 -38.85
N PRO A 204 12.76 21.29 -38.22
CA PRO A 204 12.47 21.89 -36.90
C PRO A 204 11.30 22.87 -36.99
N THR A 205 10.49 22.95 -35.94
CA THR A 205 9.20 23.66 -35.92
C THR A 205 9.28 25.12 -36.40
N TRP A 206 10.28 25.88 -35.95
CA TRP A 206 10.47 27.27 -36.39
C TRP A 206 10.69 27.41 -37.91
N LYS A 207 11.33 26.41 -38.53
CA LYS A 207 11.57 26.40 -39.99
C LYS A 207 10.32 25.99 -40.75
N VAL A 208 9.48 25.11 -40.18
CA VAL A 208 8.16 24.78 -40.72
C VAL A 208 7.25 26.01 -40.73
N VAL A 209 7.23 26.76 -39.62
CA VAL A 209 6.45 28.02 -39.54
C VAL A 209 6.90 28.99 -40.63
N LEU A 210 8.20 29.17 -40.81
CA LEU A 210 8.76 30.08 -41.83
C LEU A 210 8.42 29.62 -43.25
N ASP A 211 8.45 28.32 -43.53
CA ASP A 211 8.07 27.74 -44.82
C ASP A 211 6.59 27.99 -45.13
N MET A 212 5.70 27.69 -44.17
CA MET A 212 4.25 27.90 -44.31
C MET A 212 3.85 29.39 -44.42
N GLN A 213 4.69 30.31 -43.94
CA GLN A 213 4.52 31.75 -44.17
C GLN A 213 4.88 32.19 -45.60
N LEU A 214 5.81 31.47 -46.24
CA LEU A 214 6.39 31.82 -47.52
C LEU A 214 5.73 31.15 -48.73
N ASP A 215 4.88 30.14 -48.52
CA ASP A 215 4.08 29.52 -49.58
C ASP A 215 3.10 30.52 -50.21
N ILE A 216 3.60 31.25 -51.21
CA ILE A 216 2.88 32.02 -52.20
C ILE A 216 2.49 31.03 -53.30
N THR A 217 1.33 30.41 -53.15
CA THR A 217 0.68 29.77 -54.30
C THR A 217 0.12 30.88 -55.17
N ASP A 218 0.78 31.13 -56.31
CA ASP A 218 0.25 31.86 -57.47
C ASP A 218 -1.04 31.23 -57.99
#